data_AF-A0A959QRK9-F1
#
_entry.id   AF-A0A959QRK9-F1
#
_cell.length_a   1.000
_cell.length_b   1.000
_cell.length_c   1.000
_cell.angle_alpha   90.00
_cell.angle_beta   90.00
_cell.angle_gamma   90.00
#
_symmetry.space_group_name_H-M   'P 1'
#
loop_
_entity.id
_entity.type
_entity.pdbx_description
1 polymer ?
#
loop_
_entity_poly.entity_id
_entity_poly.type
_entity_poly.pdbx_seq_one_letter_code
_entity_poly.pdbx_strand_id
1 'polypeptide(L)'
;LLCITVFCIAFTACAQTKKTGVTAQGSKAKKVNDNVVLLQATKQKTLPGRPEMEPTTDYRFVIVWKSAEEPQGVFWRSADGGWQVCNIYKVTKYTPFNEERPGMELNYESVDVEGRVNANDTLELYPITGGKHPMPEQIARDARNTIFYKTQNSDWKARKVEKITEKPDIVMP
;
A
#
# COMPACT_ATOMS: atom_id res chain seq x y z
N LEU A 1 56.78 -31.33 37.99
CA LEU A 1 55.84 -31.31 36.84
C LEU A 1 54.56 -30.65 37.31
N LEU A 2 54.24 -29.48 36.76
CA LEU A 2 53.11 -28.64 37.14
C LEU A 2 51.99 -28.88 36.11
N CYS A 3 50.90 -29.56 36.47
CA CYS A 3 49.74 -29.74 35.59
C CYS A 3 48.73 -28.62 35.84
N ILE A 4 48.76 -27.59 34.99
CA ILE A 4 47.77 -26.50 34.97
C ILE A 4 46.53 -27.01 34.24
N THR A 5 45.45 -27.25 34.97
CA THR A 5 44.14 -27.59 34.40
C THR A 5 43.39 -26.30 34.06
N VAL A 6 43.29 -26.01 32.76
CA VAL A 6 42.49 -24.90 32.23
C VAL A 6 41.02 -25.34 32.19
N PHE A 7 40.20 -24.83 33.11
CA PHE A 7 38.75 -25.00 33.07
C PHE A 7 38.14 -23.78 32.36
N CYS A 8 37.71 -23.99 31.11
CA CYS A 8 37.00 -23.00 30.32
C CYS A 8 35.62 -22.71 30.93
N ILE A 9 35.41 -21.46 31.32
CA ILE A 9 34.12 -20.95 31.80
C ILE A 9 33.26 -20.69 30.55
N ALA A 10 32.33 -21.59 30.25
CA ALA A 10 31.34 -21.36 29.19
C ALA A 10 30.27 -20.39 29.72
N PHE A 11 30.39 -19.11 29.37
CA PHE A 11 29.31 -18.14 29.54
C PHE A 11 28.14 -18.56 28.65
N THR A 12 27.12 -19.18 29.25
CA THR A 12 25.82 -19.35 28.59
C THR A 12 25.13 -17.98 28.60
N ALA A 13 25.42 -17.17 27.59
CA ALA A 13 24.64 -15.97 27.32
C ALA A 13 23.25 -16.42 26.88
N CYS A 14 22.29 -16.44 27.81
CA CYS A 14 20.88 -16.45 27.46
C CYS A 14 20.57 -15.11 26.79
N ALA A 15 20.81 -15.03 25.47
CA ALA A 15 20.27 -13.98 24.64
C ALA A 15 18.74 -14.07 24.73
N GLN A 16 18.17 -13.25 25.60
CA GLN A 16 16.74 -12.96 25.60
C GLN A 16 16.40 -12.43 24.21
N THR A 17 15.86 -13.30 23.37
CA THR A 17 15.18 -12.91 22.15
C THR A 17 14.00 -12.07 22.61
N LYS A 18 14.19 -10.75 22.57
CA LYS A 18 13.14 -9.77 22.74
C LYS A 18 12.15 -10.03 21.62
N LYS A 19 11.13 -10.86 21.90
CA LYS A 19 9.90 -10.90 21.14
C LYS A 19 9.31 -9.51 21.25
N THR A 20 9.61 -8.64 20.31
CA THR A 20 8.77 -7.48 19.99
C THR A 20 7.48 -8.04 19.41
N GLY A 21 6.63 -8.54 20.32
CA GLY A 21 5.22 -8.69 20.02
C GLY A 21 4.70 -7.31 19.64
N VAL A 22 4.06 -7.23 18.49
CA VAL A 22 3.20 -6.10 18.14
C VAL A 22 2.04 -6.16 19.13
N THR A 23 2.19 -5.51 20.28
CA THR A 23 1.08 -5.29 21.22
C THR A 23 0.10 -4.32 20.57
N ALA A 24 -0.96 -4.88 20.01
CA ALA A 24 -2.23 -4.20 19.87
C ALA A 24 -2.82 -3.99 21.27
N GLN A 25 -2.45 -2.91 21.97
CA GLN A 25 -3.26 -2.35 23.05
C GLN A 25 -2.77 -0.98 23.52
N GLY A 26 -3.65 0.02 23.38
CA GLY A 26 -3.74 1.12 24.33
C GLY A 26 -2.55 2.07 24.45
N SER A 27 -2.03 2.59 23.34
CA SER A 27 -1.23 3.83 23.40
C SER A 27 -2.07 4.99 22.90
N LYS A 28 -2.15 6.08 23.68
CA LYS A 28 -2.72 7.37 23.28
C LYS A 28 -2.30 7.61 21.83
N ALA A 29 -3.28 7.74 20.93
CA ALA A 29 -3.06 7.84 19.50
C ALA A 29 -2.07 8.98 19.23
N LYS A 30 -0.78 8.64 19.11
CA LYS A 30 0.21 9.54 18.55
C LYS A 30 -0.34 9.81 17.16
N LYS A 31 -0.73 11.06 16.91
CA LYS A 31 -1.25 11.52 15.63
C LYS A 31 -0.23 11.04 14.59
N VAL A 32 -0.51 9.90 13.95
CA VAL A 32 0.37 9.35 12.93
C VAL A 32 0.36 10.44 11.89
N ASN A 33 1.51 11.07 11.66
CA ASN A 33 1.65 12.01 10.57
C ASN A 33 1.48 11.17 9.31
N ASP A 34 0.24 11.12 8.86
CA ASP A 34 -0.18 10.33 7.73
C ASP A 34 0.32 11.09 6.51
N ASN A 35 1.38 10.56 5.93
CA ASN A 35 2.02 11.19 4.79
C ASN A 35 1.18 11.03 3.52
N VAL A 36 -0.04 10.52 3.64
CA VAL A 36 -0.97 10.22 2.56
C VAL A 36 -2.37 10.65 2.98
N VAL A 37 -2.97 11.53 2.19
CA VAL A 37 -4.40 11.83 2.29
C VAL A 37 -5.11 11.13 1.15
N LEU A 38 -6.00 10.19 1.47
CA LEU A 38 -6.84 9.55 0.47
C LEU A 38 -7.94 10.51 0.01
N LEU A 39 -7.97 10.85 -1.29
CA LEU A 39 -9.03 11.63 -1.90
C LEU A 39 -10.16 10.74 -2.43
N GLN A 40 -9.80 9.63 -3.06
CA GLN A 40 -10.76 8.72 -3.66
C GLN A 40 -10.21 7.29 -3.74
N ALA A 41 -11.12 6.33 -3.59
CA ALA A 41 -10.89 4.94 -3.90
C ALA A 41 -12.06 4.43 -4.75
N THR A 42 -11.75 3.83 -5.90
CA THR A 42 -12.74 3.21 -6.77
C THR A 42 -12.35 1.78 -7.12
N LYS A 43 -13.35 0.94 -7.37
CA LYS A 43 -13.19 -0.37 -8.00
C LYS A 43 -14.04 -0.45 -9.25
N GLN A 44 -13.60 -1.21 -10.24
CA GLN A 44 -14.37 -1.48 -11.45
C GLN A 44 -14.19 -2.95 -11.84
N LYS A 45 -15.30 -3.62 -12.14
CA LYS A 45 -15.30 -5.01 -12.59
C LYS A 45 -15.35 -5.03 -14.12
N THR A 46 -14.56 -5.91 -14.72
CA THR A 46 -14.60 -6.18 -16.16
C THR A 46 -15.12 -7.59 -16.36
N LEU A 47 -16.26 -7.70 -17.04
CA LEU A 47 -16.88 -8.95 -17.45
C LEU A 47 -16.33 -9.34 -18.83
N PRO A 48 -15.74 -10.53 -18.98
CA PRO A 48 -15.23 -10.96 -20.27
C PRO A 48 -16.39 -11.33 -21.21
N GLY A 49 -16.17 -11.14 -22.52
CA GLY A 49 -17.13 -11.58 -23.55
C GLY A 49 -17.20 -13.10 -23.73
N ARG A 50 -16.30 -13.83 -23.07
CA ARG A 50 -16.19 -15.29 -23.14
C ARG A 50 -16.55 -15.96 -21.80
N PRO A 51 -17.50 -16.91 -21.76
CA PRO A 51 -17.95 -17.54 -20.51
C PRO A 51 -16.87 -18.30 -19.73
N GLU A 52 -15.81 -18.77 -20.39
CA GLU A 52 -14.72 -19.51 -19.76
C GLU A 52 -13.70 -18.63 -19.03
N MET A 53 -13.78 -17.30 -19.19
CA MET A 53 -12.88 -16.36 -18.54
C MET A 53 -13.51 -15.82 -17.25
N GLU A 54 -12.69 -15.72 -16.22
CA GLU A 54 -13.10 -15.11 -14.96
C GLU A 54 -13.11 -13.57 -15.08
N PRO A 55 -14.07 -12.88 -14.44
CA PRO A 55 -14.05 -11.43 -14.33
C PRO A 55 -12.80 -10.92 -13.63
N THR A 56 -12.33 -9.75 -14.05
CA THR A 56 -11.26 -9.03 -13.34
C THR A 56 -11.83 -7.86 -12.56
N THR A 57 -11.13 -7.46 -11.50
CA THR A 57 -11.48 -6.27 -10.71
C THR A 57 -10.26 -5.39 -10.58
N ASP A 58 -10.37 -4.17 -11.08
CA ASP A 58 -9.33 -3.17 -11.01
C ASP A 58 -9.66 -2.17 -9.91
N TYR A 59 -8.64 -1.83 -9.13
CA TYR A 59 -8.70 -0.82 -8.10
C TYR A 59 -7.98 0.44 -8.58
N ARG A 60 -8.43 1.60 -8.12
CA ARG A 60 -7.78 2.89 -8.40
C ARG A 60 -7.88 3.78 -7.18
N PHE A 61 -6.78 4.40 -6.81
CA PHE A 61 -6.73 5.35 -5.70
C PHE A 61 -6.18 6.68 -6.16
N VAL A 62 -6.74 7.77 -5.63
CA VAL A 62 -6.15 9.10 -5.76
C VAL A 62 -5.81 9.60 -4.37
N ILE A 63 -4.57 10.02 -4.19
CA ILE A 63 -4.04 10.49 -2.92
C ILE A 63 -3.36 11.85 -3.06
N VAL A 64 -3.24 12.59 -1.97
CA VAL A 64 -2.25 13.66 -1.83
C VAL A 64 -1.07 13.12 -1.04
N TRP A 65 0.11 13.17 -1.63
CA TRP A 65 1.35 12.86 -0.95
C TRP A 65 1.76 14.02 -0.04
N LYS A 66 1.95 13.80 1.25
CA LYS A 66 2.30 14.85 2.23
C LYS A 66 3.75 14.78 2.70
N SER A 67 4.48 13.74 2.31
CA SER A 67 5.89 13.59 2.65
C SER A 67 6.77 14.46 1.74
N ALA A 68 7.81 15.05 2.32
CA ALA A 68 8.89 15.69 1.56
C ALA A 68 9.83 14.67 0.89
N GLU A 69 9.88 13.44 1.39
CA GLU A 69 10.60 12.32 0.77
C GLU A 69 9.72 11.60 -0.25
N GLU A 70 10.35 11.12 -1.33
CA GLU A 70 9.71 10.32 -2.37
C GLU A 70 9.18 8.96 -1.84
N PRO A 71 8.11 8.44 -2.45
CA PRO A 71 7.66 7.08 -2.18
C PRO A 71 8.71 6.08 -2.68
N GLN A 72 9.16 5.19 -1.79
CA GLN A 72 10.06 4.08 -2.16
C GLN A 72 9.30 2.78 -2.44
N GLY A 73 8.02 2.76 -2.12
CA GLY A 73 7.13 1.64 -2.40
C GLY A 73 5.73 1.96 -1.94
N VAL A 74 4.75 1.65 -2.78
CA VAL A 74 3.32 1.77 -2.48
C VAL A 74 2.62 0.51 -2.92
N PHE A 75 1.81 -0.03 -2.04
CA PHE A 75 1.19 -1.34 -2.20
C PHE A 75 -0.26 -1.32 -1.73
N TRP A 76 -1.09 -2.13 -2.39
CA TRP A 76 -2.48 -2.34 -2.03
C TRP A 76 -2.69 -3.76 -1.53
N ARG A 77 -3.49 -3.87 -0.47
CA ARG A 77 -4.02 -5.13 0.03
C ARG A 77 -5.54 -5.07 0.01
N SER A 78 -6.15 -5.78 -0.94
CA SER A 78 -7.60 -5.89 -1.07
C SER A 78 -8.23 -6.70 0.07
N ALA A 79 -9.55 -6.56 0.25
CA ALA A 79 -10.34 -7.43 1.12
C ALA A 79 -10.33 -8.89 0.65
N ASP A 80 -10.48 -9.09 -0.67
CA ASP A 80 -10.67 -10.39 -1.32
C ASP A 80 -9.38 -11.21 -1.44
N GLY A 81 -8.28 -10.66 -0.91
CA GLY A 81 -6.96 -11.26 -0.97
C GLY A 81 -6.20 -10.82 -2.21
N GLY A 82 -4.89 -10.68 -2.04
CA GLY A 82 -4.01 -10.19 -3.10
C GLY A 82 -3.15 -9.03 -2.61
N TRP A 83 -1.85 -9.15 -2.84
CA TRP A 83 -0.88 -8.10 -2.59
C TRP A 83 -0.48 -7.55 -3.95
N GLN A 84 -0.65 -6.25 -4.14
CA GLN A 84 -0.46 -5.62 -5.44
C GLN A 84 0.45 -4.41 -5.28
N VAL A 85 1.52 -4.39 -6.06
CA VAL A 85 2.37 -3.19 -6.22
C VAL A 85 1.51 -2.13 -6.92
N CYS A 86 1.57 -0.90 -6.46
CA CYS A 86 0.92 0.21 -7.15
C CYS A 86 1.91 0.84 -8.13
N ASN A 87 1.52 0.95 -9.40
CA ASN A 87 2.05 2.03 -10.22
C ASN A 87 1.60 3.36 -9.63
N ILE A 88 2.47 4.36 -9.74
CA ILE A 88 2.22 5.72 -9.26
C ILE A 88 2.21 6.60 -10.50
N TYR A 89 1.29 7.54 -10.59
CA TYR A 89 1.26 8.56 -11.64
C TYR A 89 0.98 9.92 -11.03
N LYS A 90 1.56 10.99 -11.59
CA LYS A 90 1.23 12.35 -11.15
C LYS A 90 -0.05 12.83 -11.80
N VAL A 91 -0.83 13.58 -11.03
CA VAL A 91 -2.12 14.12 -11.44
C VAL A 91 -2.11 15.65 -11.32
N THR A 92 -2.34 16.36 -12.42
CA THR A 92 -2.28 17.84 -12.45
C THR A 92 -3.64 18.53 -12.36
N LYS A 93 -4.73 17.86 -12.75
CA LYS A 93 -6.09 18.44 -12.82
C LYS A 93 -7.13 17.50 -12.20
N TYR A 94 -6.94 17.11 -10.93
CA TYR A 94 -7.85 16.14 -10.30
C TYR A 94 -9.29 16.66 -10.21
N THR A 95 -10.22 15.94 -10.85
CA THR A 95 -11.66 16.07 -10.66
C THR A 95 -12.18 14.76 -10.09
N PRO A 96 -12.86 14.75 -8.92
CA PRO A 96 -13.35 13.51 -8.32
C PRO A 96 -14.43 12.85 -9.18
N PHE A 97 -14.54 11.53 -9.06
CA PHE A 97 -15.60 10.76 -9.68
C PHE A 97 -16.94 11.15 -9.06
N ASN A 98 -17.95 11.31 -9.91
CA ASN A 98 -19.31 11.63 -9.50
C ASN A 98 -20.28 10.55 -10.02
N GLU A 99 -20.90 9.83 -9.10
CA GLU A 99 -21.90 8.79 -9.39
C GLU A 99 -23.14 9.34 -10.10
N GLU A 100 -23.50 10.61 -9.89
CA GLU A 100 -24.62 11.30 -10.56
C GLU A 100 -24.30 11.68 -12.01
N ARG A 101 -23.02 11.60 -12.40
CA ARG A 101 -22.54 11.85 -13.76
C ARG A 101 -21.65 10.69 -14.22
N PRO A 102 -22.22 9.47 -14.31
CA PRO A 102 -21.47 8.29 -14.71
C PRO A 102 -20.91 8.51 -16.12
N GLY A 103 -19.62 8.25 -16.31
CA GLY A 103 -18.94 8.42 -17.60
C GLY A 103 -18.18 9.73 -17.78
N MET A 104 -18.28 10.70 -16.86
CA MET A 104 -17.16 11.62 -16.69
C MET A 104 -16.03 10.83 -16.03
N GLU A 105 -15.09 10.36 -16.85
CA GLU A 105 -13.82 9.88 -16.34
C GLU A 105 -13.19 10.96 -15.47
N LEU A 106 -12.32 10.52 -14.55
CA LEU A 106 -11.47 11.45 -13.83
C LEU A 106 -10.64 12.20 -14.88
N ASN A 107 -11.09 13.39 -15.27
CA ASN A 107 -10.41 14.18 -16.28
C ASN A 107 -9.16 14.77 -15.65
N TYR A 108 -8.06 14.04 -15.74
CA TYR A 108 -6.75 14.57 -15.44
C TYR A 108 -5.71 14.07 -16.43
N GLU A 109 -4.72 14.90 -16.68
CA GLU A 109 -3.52 14.50 -17.42
C GLU A 109 -2.64 13.71 -16.45
N SER A 110 -2.67 12.37 -16.56
CA SER A 110 -1.69 11.53 -15.90
C SER A 110 -0.35 11.77 -16.58
N VAL A 111 0.63 12.24 -15.81
CA VAL A 111 2.00 12.39 -16.31
C VAL A 111 2.81 11.22 -15.77
N ASP A 112 3.52 10.52 -16.66
CA ASP A 112 4.45 9.46 -16.27
C ASP A 112 5.47 10.03 -15.27
N VAL A 113 5.94 9.22 -14.33
CA VAL A 113 6.71 9.68 -13.17
C VAL A 113 8.17 9.99 -13.51
N GLU A 114 8.46 10.40 -14.75
CA GLU A 114 9.77 10.94 -15.12
C GLU A 114 10.16 12.14 -14.21
N GLY A 115 9.16 12.82 -13.65
CA GLY A 115 9.34 13.84 -12.61
C GLY A 115 9.29 13.28 -11.18
N ARG A 116 10.25 13.70 -10.35
CA ARG A 116 10.30 13.45 -8.89
C ARG A 116 8.99 13.76 -8.18
N VAL A 117 8.53 12.87 -7.30
CA VAL A 117 7.32 13.10 -6.46
C VAL A 117 7.65 14.03 -5.30
N ASN A 118 6.90 15.13 -5.18
CA ASN A 118 7.08 16.16 -4.15
C ASN A 118 5.95 16.15 -3.12
N ALA A 119 6.20 16.83 -1.99
CA ALA A 119 5.14 17.11 -1.03
C ALA A 119 4.00 17.92 -1.66
N ASN A 120 2.78 17.50 -1.34
CA ASN A 120 1.49 17.97 -1.84
C ASN A 120 1.15 17.61 -3.29
N ASP A 121 1.96 16.79 -3.96
CA ASP A 121 1.57 16.24 -5.26
C ASP A 121 0.31 15.37 -5.11
N THR A 122 -0.58 15.47 -6.09
CA THR A 122 -1.69 14.52 -6.24
C THR A 122 -1.20 13.35 -7.06
N LEU A 123 -1.37 12.14 -6.52
CA LEU A 123 -0.91 10.91 -7.13
C LEU A 123 -2.08 9.98 -7.39
N GLU A 124 -2.08 9.36 -8.56
CA GLU A 124 -2.86 8.17 -8.83
C GLU A 124 -2.04 6.94 -8.47
N LEU A 125 -2.69 6.00 -7.79
CA LEU A 125 -2.15 4.68 -7.52
C LEU A 125 -2.98 3.64 -8.26
N TYR A 126 -2.33 2.83 -9.08
CA TYR A 126 -2.95 1.76 -9.84
C TYR A 126 -2.32 0.41 -9.45
N PRO A 127 -2.99 -0.41 -8.62
CA PRO A 127 -2.49 -1.72 -8.23
C PRO A 127 -2.42 -2.68 -9.41
N ILE A 128 -1.27 -3.32 -9.58
CA ILE A 128 -1.05 -4.29 -10.65
C ILE A 128 -1.13 -5.71 -10.10
N THR A 129 -1.96 -6.54 -10.74
CA THR A 129 -2.04 -7.97 -10.50
C THR A 129 -0.80 -8.68 -11.02
N GLY A 130 -0.22 -9.60 -10.23
CA GLY A 130 0.96 -10.39 -10.65
C GLY A 130 2.30 -9.67 -10.49
N GLY A 131 2.35 -8.58 -9.70
CA GLY A 131 3.60 -7.91 -9.37
C GLY A 131 4.63 -8.86 -8.75
N LYS A 132 5.89 -8.74 -9.16
CA LYS A 132 7.00 -9.63 -8.74
C LYS A 132 7.56 -9.33 -7.34
N HIS A 133 7.06 -8.30 -6.66
CA HIS A 133 7.60 -7.87 -5.38
C HIS A 133 6.95 -8.65 -4.21
N PRO A 134 7.72 -9.42 -3.44
CA PRO A 134 7.19 -10.10 -2.27
C PRO A 134 6.70 -9.08 -1.24
N MET A 135 5.66 -9.44 -0.48
CA MET A 135 5.18 -8.61 0.62
C MET A 135 6.25 -8.53 1.71
N PRO A 136 6.65 -7.31 2.14
CA PRO A 136 7.56 -7.13 3.27
C PRO A 136 7.00 -7.82 4.53
N GLU A 137 7.85 -8.54 5.26
CA GLU A 137 7.46 -9.30 6.46
C GLU A 137 6.89 -8.42 7.59
N GLN A 138 7.21 -7.12 7.58
CA GLN A 138 6.76 -6.15 8.57
C GLN A 138 5.28 -5.76 8.42
N ILE A 139 4.62 -6.16 7.32
CA ILE A 139 3.22 -5.83 7.06
C ILE A 139 2.31 -6.95 7.56
N ALA A 140 1.33 -6.57 8.38
CA ALA A 140 0.38 -7.50 8.96
C ALA A 140 -0.45 -8.21 7.87
N ARG A 141 -0.41 -9.56 7.88
CA ARG A 141 -1.04 -10.41 6.84
C ARG A 141 -2.57 -10.36 6.88
N ASP A 142 -3.14 -9.96 7.99
CA ASP A 142 -4.58 -9.83 8.25
C ASP A 142 -5.13 -8.45 7.86
N ALA A 143 -4.27 -7.48 7.55
CA ALA A 143 -4.73 -6.20 7.04
C ALA A 143 -5.53 -6.39 5.74
N ARG A 144 -6.64 -5.65 5.63
CA ARG A 144 -7.55 -5.65 4.49
C ARG A 144 -7.93 -4.22 4.17
N ASN A 145 -8.12 -3.95 2.89
CA ASN A 145 -8.43 -2.63 2.36
C ASN A 145 -7.44 -1.57 2.85
N THR A 146 -6.14 -1.82 2.67
CA THR A 146 -5.08 -0.96 3.19
C THR A 146 -4.06 -0.64 2.11
N ILE A 147 -3.75 0.64 1.98
CA ILE A 147 -2.59 1.14 1.23
C ILE A 147 -1.39 1.14 2.17
N PHE A 148 -0.35 0.39 1.81
CA PHE A 148 0.92 0.39 2.51
C PHE A 148 1.92 1.22 1.75
N TYR A 149 2.68 2.04 2.46
CA TYR A 149 3.67 2.91 1.83
C TYR A 149 4.88 3.12 2.73
N LYS A 150 6.02 3.42 2.11
CA LYS A 150 7.25 3.81 2.79
C LYS A 150 7.98 4.89 2.01
N THR A 151 8.81 5.62 2.73
CA THR A 151 9.81 6.54 2.17
C THR A 151 11.20 5.93 2.39
N GLN A 152 12.26 6.68 2.04
CA GLN A 152 13.63 6.21 2.23
C GLN A 152 13.96 6.01 3.71
N ASN A 153 13.54 6.94 4.57
CA ASN A 153 13.92 6.94 5.98
C ASN A 153 12.75 6.62 6.93
N SER A 154 11.69 5.96 6.44
CA SER A 154 10.55 5.57 7.28
C SER A 154 10.29 4.06 7.29
N ASP A 155 9.78 3.60 8.42
CA ASP A 155 9.10 2.31 8.52
C ASP A 155 7.87 2.27 7.61
N TRP A 156 7.39 1.06 7.33
CA TRP A 156 6.12 0.86 6.63
C TRP A 156 4.98 1.53 7.39
N LYS A 157 4.24 2.38 6.66
CA LYS A 157 3.02 3.03 7.12
C LYS A 157 1.82 2.42 6.42
N ALA A 158 0.65 2.59 7.05
CA ALA A 158 -0.60 2.02 6.59
C ALA A 158 -1.69 3.10 6.55
N ARG A 159 -2.39 3.19 5.42
CA ARG A 159 -3.60 3.98 5.24
C ARG A 159 -4.76 3.05 4.96
N LYS A 160 -5.66 2.90 5.94
CA LYS A 160 -6.91 2.14 5.75
C LYS A 160 -7.82 2.89 4.76
N VAL A 161 -8.43 2.13 3.85
CA VAL A 161 -9.42 2.61 2.89
C VAL A 161 -10.79 2.18 3.40
N GLU A 162 -11.55 3.14 3.94
CA GLU A 162 -12.83 2.86 4.61
C GLU A 162 -13.98 2.70 3.63
N LYS A 163 -13.96 3.43 2.51
CA LYS A 163 -14.97 3.39 1.46
C LYS A 163 -14.30 3.24 0.11
N ILE A 164 -14.81 2.32 -0.70
CA ILE A 164 -14.42 2.13 -2.11
C ILE A 164 -15.69 2.27 -2.94
N THR A 165 -15.73 3.27 -3.82
CA THR A 165 -16.85 3.48 -4.73
C THR A 165 -16.80 2.48 -5.89
N GLU A 166 -17.93 1.85 -6.18
CA GLU A 166 -18.07 0.91 -7.29
C GLU A 166 -18.45 1.67 -8.57
N LYS A 167 -17.63 1.51 -9.61
CA LYS A 167 -17.94 2.00 -10.95
C LYS A 167 -18.80 0.97 -11.70
N PRO A 168 -19.58 1.39 -12.70
CA PRO A 168 -20.29 0.47 -13.58
C PRO A 168 -19.35 -0.56 -14.22
N ASP A 169 -19.83 -1.80 -14.31
CA ASP A 169 -19.11 -2.90 -14.94
C ASP A 169 -18.79 -2.58 -16.40
N ILE A 170 -17.60 -3.00 -16.85
CA ILE A 170 -17.22 -3.00 -18.26
C ILE A 170 -17.57 -4.36 -18.82
N VAL A 171 -18.38 -4.40 -19.88
CA VAL A 171 -18.65 -5.62 -20.63
C VAL A 171 -17.74 -5.61 -21.85
N MET A 172 -16.80 -6.57 -21.92
CA MET A 172 -16.02 -6.77 -23.13
C MET A 172 -16.85 -7.51 -24.18
N PRO A 173 -16.74 -7.14 -25.47
CA PRO A 173 -17.36 -7.86 -26.56
C PRO A 173 -16.75 -9.25 -26.78
#